data_AF-A0A3M1WS30-F1
#
_entry.id   AF-A0A3M1WS30-F1
#
_cell.length_a   1.000
_cell.length_b   1.000
_cell.length_c   1.000
_cell.angle_alpha   90.00
_cell.angle_beta   90.00
_cell.angle_gamma   90.00
#
_symmetry.space_group_name_H-M   'P 1'
#
loop_
_entity.id
_entity.type
_entity.pdbx_description
1 polymer ?
#
loop_
_entity_poly.entity_id
_entity_poly.type
_entity_poly.pdbx_seq_one_letter_code
_entity_poly.pdbx_strand_id
1 'polypeptide(L)'
;MNQIRQLIAQNELREALQRLQGRAHGDQLSDVLQIQGRLSRLEREERLGTIAHDEAGRQHARITQAILDLIATWERDAGPPVVEDTPAAPEPEQQDATRILFLAANPTDSGRLRLDYELREIREGLRRAHFRDRFSLIPYQAVQPRDLSRAMLDESPHIVHFSGHGFRELLDDESDGDGTRSLEWDADVPAAYKGGIALEDATGNTRLVEATALAGLFGLFEGQVSCVVLNACYSEVQADAILQHVPYVIGMTTAIPDKTAIAFATGFYDALGAGRDIPFAFNLARNRIQLEGLPGAAIPRLLKKEA
;
A
#
# COMPACT_ATOMS: atom_id res chain seq x y z
N MET A 1 -19.83 -10.25 -9.01
CA MET A 1 -19.61 -11.65 -8.57
C MET A 1 -18.18 -11.95 -8.12
N ASN A 2 -17.13 -11.28 -8.64
CA ASN A 2 -15.72 -11.55 -8.28
C ASN A 2 -15.38 -11.50 -6.78
N GLN A 3 -15.86 -10.49 -6.03
CA GLN A 3 -15.64 -10.41 -4.58
C GLN A 3 -16.27 -11.59 -3.82
N ILE A 4 -17.40 -12.13 -4.27
CA ILE A 4 -18.08 -13.28 -3.63
C ILE A 4 -17.28 -14.57 -3.87
N ARG A 5 -16.68 -14.73 -5.06
CA ARG A 5 -15.77 -15.84 -5.37
C ARG A 5 -14.51 -15.81 -4.50
N GLN A 6 -13.99 -14.63 -4.19
CA GLN A 6 -12.84 -14.48 -3.29
C GLN A 6 -13.15 -14.95 -1.86
N LEU A 7 -14.33 -14.60 -1.33
CA LEU A 7 -14.79 -15.09 -0.02
C LEU A 7 -14.94 -16.62 0.00
N ILE A 8 -15.47 -17.20 -1.09
CA ILE A 8 -15.57 -18.66 -1.21
C ILE A 8 -14.18 -19.32 -1.21
N ALA A 9 -13.21 -18.74 -1.94
CA ALA A 9 -11.83 -19.23 -1.96
C ALA A 9 -11.13 -19.14 -0.59
N GLN A 10 -11.54 -18.18 0.24
CA GLN A 10 -11.07 -18.00 1.63
C GLN A 10 -11.87 -18.84 2.64
N ASN A 11 -12.79 -19.70 2.18
CA ASN A 11 -13.66 -20.53 3.01
C ASN A 11 -14.66 -19.72 3.89
N GLU A 12 -14.96 -18.48 3.50
CA GLU A 12 -15.88 -17.57 4.21
C GLU A 12 -17.31 -17.69 3.66
N LEU A 13 -17.87 -18.91 3.67
CA LEU A 13 -19.16 -19.21 3.01
C LEU A 13 -20.35 -18.42 3.57
N ARG A 14 -20.35 -18.13 4.87
CA ARG A 14 -21.42 -17.35 5.52
C ARG A 14 -21.46 -15.92 5.00
N GLU A 15 -20.30 -15.28 4.88
CA GLU A 15 -20.21 -13.92 4.35
C GLU A 15 -20.53 -13.91 2.85
N ALA A 16 -20.05 -14.90 2.09
CA ALA A 16 -20.39 -15.05 0.68
C ALA A 16 -21.92 -15.13 0.47
N LEU A 17 -22.62 -15.93 1.27
CA LEU A 17 -24.08 -16.05 1.23
C LEU A 17 -24.80 -14.77 1.66
N GLN A 18 -24.29 -14.05 2.66
CA GLN A 18 -24.88 -12.77 3.09
C GLN A 18 -24.79 -11.71 1.97
N ARG A 19 -23.66 -11.67 1.24
CA ARG A 19 -23.50 -10.78 0.08
C ARG A 19 -24.37 -11.21 -1.10
N LEU A 20 -24.57 -12.52 -1.31
CA LEU A 20 -25.52 -13.02 -2.32
C LEU A 20 -26.96 -12.65 -1.98
N GLN A 21 -27.35 -12.78 -0.71
CA GLN A 21 -28.70 -12.44 -0.25
C GLN A 21 -29.04 -10.97 -0.52
N GLY A 22 -28.10 -10.05 -0.29
CA GLY A 22 -28.28 -8.62 -0.56
C GLY A 22 -28.43 -8.26 -2.03
N ARG A 23 -28.12 -9.20 -2.94
CA ARG A 23 -28.21 -9.05 -4.42
C ARG A 23 -29.32 -9.89 -5.04
N ALA A 24 -29.98 -10.73 -4.24
CA ALA A 24 -30.98 -11.67 -4.73
C ALA A 24 -32.31 -10.96 -5.01
N HIS A 25 -32.93 -11.26 -6.15
CA HIS A 25 -34.25 -10.74 -6.51
C HIS A 25 -35.21 -11.87 -6.88
N GLY A 26 -36.48 -11.74 -6.49
CA GLY A 26 -37.50 -12.76 -6.77
C GLY A 26 -37.13 -14.14 -6.20
N ASP A 27 -37.21 -15.16 -7.04
CA ASP A 27 -36.99 -16.57 -6.65
C ASP A 27 -35.56 -16.86 -6.17
N GLN A 28 -34.60 -16.03 -6.57
CA GLN A 28 -33.19 -16.12 -6.17
C GLN A 28 -32.99 -16.04 -4.65
N LEU A 29 -33.85 -15.30 -3.94
CA LEU A 29 -33.75 -15.14 -2.49
C LEU A 29 -34.04 -16.47 -1.77
N SER A 30 -34.96 -17.27 -2.31
CA SER A 30 -35.30 -18.59 -1.77
C SER A 30 -34.11 -19.54 -1.83
N ASP A 31 -33.40 -19.55 -2.96
CA ASP A 31 -32.23 -20.40 -3.17
C ASP A 31 -31.09 -20.06 -2.20
N VAL A 32 -30.81 -18.76 -1.98
CA VAL A 32 -29.80 -18.31 -1.03
C VAL A 32 -30.17 -18.72 0.40
N LEU A 33 -31.41 -18.49 0.81
CA LEU A 33 -31.90 -18.85 2.14
C LEU A 33 -31.83 -20.36 2.39
N GLN A 34 -32.10 -21.18 1.36
CA GLN A 34 -32.00 -22.63 1.44
C GLN A 34 -30.54 -23.08 1.68
N ILE A 35 -29.58 -22.47 0.99
CA ILE A 35 -28.15 -22.79 1.18
C ILE A 35 -27.67 -22.29 2.55
N GLN A 36 -28.09 -21.10 3.00
CA GLN A 36 -27.81 -20.61 4.36
C GLN A 36 -28.34 -21.54 5.44
N GLY A 37 -29.53 -22.11 5.25
CA GLY A 37 -30.11 -23.09 6.17
C GLY A 37 -29.28 -24.39 6.25
N ARG A 38 -28.76 -24.86 5.11
CA ARG A 38 -27.86 -26.04 5.05
C ARG A 38 -26.54 -25.76 5.78
N LEU A 39 -25.92 -24.59 5.54
CA LEU A 39 -24.70 -24.18 6.23
C LEU A 39 -24.89 -24.06 7.74
N SER A 40 -25.96 -23.39 8.17
CA SER A 40 -26.27 -23.21 9.59
C SER A 40 -26.50 -24.55 10.31
N ARG A 41 -27.05 -25.55 9.61
CA ARG A 41 -27.22 -26.91 10.14
C ARG A 41 -25.88 -27.62 10.29
N LEU A 42 -25.04 -27.59 9.25
CA LEU A 42 -23.71 -28.20 9.27
C LEU A 42 -22.84 -27.63 10.39
N GLU A 43 -22.76 -26.30 10.50
CA GLU A 43 -21.99 -25.62 11.56
C GLU A 43 -22.48 -26.00 12.96
N ARG A 44 -23.79 -26.24 13.12
CA ARG A 44 -24.36 -26.69 14.39
C ARG A 44 -23.98 -28.14 14.70
N GLU A 45 -24.04 -29.03 13.72
CA GLU A 45 -23.68 -30.45 13.87
C GLU A 45 -22.18 -30.62 14.16
N GLU A 46 -21.31 -29.85 13.49
CA GLU A 46 -19.87 -29.80 13.77
C GLU A 46 -19.60 -29.30 15.20
N ARG A 47 -20.27 -28.22 15.62
CA ARG A 47 -20.12 -27.66 16.96
C ARG A 47 -20.58 -28.63 18.06
N LEU A 48 -21.61 -29.42 17.79
CA LEU A 48 -22.12 -30.43 18.72
C LEU A 48 -21.37 -31.77 18.62
N GLY A 49 -20.45 -31.92 17.67
CA GLY A 49 -19.72 -33.17 17.43
C GLY A 49 -20.61 -34.32 16.97
N THR A 50 -21.78 -34.03 16.39
CA THR A 50 -22.77 -35.05 15.96
C THR A 50 -22.54 -35.55 14.53
N ILE A 51 -21.54 -35.00 13.83
CA ILE A 51 -21.17 -35.35 12.46
C ILE A 51 -19.71 -35.82 12.42
N ALA A 52 -19.44 -36.87 11.65
CA ALA A 52 -18.08 -37.34 11.42
C ALA A 52 -17.30 -36.32 10.57
N HIS A 53 -16.01 -36.15 10.86
CA HIS A 53 -15.17 -35.12 10.23
C HIS A 53 -15.10 -35.26 8.69
N ASP A 54 -15.07 -36.49 8.19
CA ASP A 54 -15.06 -36.77 6.74
C ASP A 54 -16.40 -36.43 6.08
N GLU A 55 -17.52 -36.68 6.76
CA GLU A 55 -18.86 -36.29 6.29
C GLU A 55 -19.06 -34.77 6.34
N ALA A 56 -18.53 -34.10 7.37
CA ALA A 56 -18.55 -32.65 7.47
C ALA A 56 -17.80 -32.00 6.30
N GLY A 57 -16.59 -32.49 5.97
CA GLY A 57 -15.85 -32.02 4.79
C GLY A 57 -16.60 -32.22 3.48
N ARG A 58 -17.28 -33.36 3.29
CA ARG A 58 -18.12 -33.62 2.10
C ARG A 58 -19.31 -32.67 2.04
N GLN A 59 -19.99 -32.43 3.15
CA GLN A 59 -21.11 -31.50 3.20
C GLN A 59 -20.68 -30.06 2.95
N HIS A 60 -19.54 -29.65 3.50
CA HIS A 60 -18.94 -28.35 3.25
C HIS A 60 -18.66 -28.14 1.76
N ALA A 61 -18.01 -29.11 1.10
CA ALA A 61 -17.76 -29.07 -0.35
C ALA A 61 -19.05 -28.99 -1.18
N ARG A 62 -20.10 -29.74 -0.80
CA ARG A 62 -21.42 -29.67 -1.46
C ARG A 62 -22.11 -28.32 -1.29
N ILE A 63 -21.89 -27.63 -0.17
CA ILE A 63 -22.42 -26.27 0.05
C ILE A 63 -21.63 -25.27 -0.80
N THR A 64 -20.30 -25.34 -0.79
CA THR A 64 -19.45 -24.53 -1.67
C THR A 64 -19.86 -24.66 -3.14
N GLN A 65 -20.04 -25.89 -3.63
CA GLN A 65 -20.46 -26.11 -5.02
C GLN A 65 -21.85 -25.54 -5.30
N ALA A 66 -22.81 -25.69 -4.39
CA ALA A 66 -24.15 -25.12 -4.56
C ALA A 66 -24.12 -23.59 -4.66
N ILE A 67 -23.22 -22.91 -3.93
CA ILE A 67 -23.02 -21.47 -4.02
C ILE A 67 -22.45 -21.09 -5.39
N LEU A 68 -21.45 -21.84 -5.88
CA LEU A 68 -20.84 -21.60 -7.19
C LEU A 68 -21.84 -21.83 -8.34
N ASP A 69 -22.66 -22.89 -8.25
CA ASP A 69 -23.70 -23.20 -9.23
C ASP A 69 -24.78 -22.11 -9.26
N LEU A 70 -25.16 -21.57 -8.09
CA LEU A 70 -26.09 -20.46 -7.98
C LEU A 70 -25.55 -19.21 -8.68
N ILE A 71 -24.28 -18.86 -8.42
CA ILE A 71 -23.60 -17.74 -9.10
C ILE A 71 -23.58 -17.95 -10.61
N ALA A 72 -23.20 -19.13 -11.08
CA ALA A 72 -23.13 -19.44 -12.50
C ALA A 72 -24.52 -19.46 -13.19
N THR A 73 -25.58 -19.72 -12.43
CA THR A 73 -26.96 -19.66 -12.95
C THR A 73 -27.40 -18.22 -13.09
N TRP A 74 -27.18 -17.37 -12.08
CA TRP A 74 -27.53 -15.95 -12.16
C TRP A 74 -26.71 -15.20 -13.21
N GLU A 75 -25.44 -15.59 -13.42
CA GLU A 75 -24.62 -15.05 -14.51
C GLU A 75 -25.13 -15.47 -15.91
N ARG A 76 -25.80 -16.62 -16.03
CA ARG A 76 -26.43 -17.07 -17.29
C ARG A 76 -27.77 -16.38 -17.54
N ASP A 77 -28.59 -16.22 -16.50
CA ASP A 77 -29.90 -15.56 -16.59
C ASP A 77 -29.77 -14.04 -16.85
N ALA A 78 -28.62 -13.44 -16.53
CA ALA A 78 -28.29 -12.05 -16.85
C ALA A 78 -28.01 -11.80 -18.35
N GLY A 79 -27.83 -12.86 -19.16
CA GLY A 79 -27.42 -12.76 -20.57
C GLY A 79 -25.97 -12.26 -20.76
N PRO A 80 -25.37 -12.41 -21.95
CA PRO A 80 -24.12 -11.72 -22.27
C PRO A 80 -24.36 -10.20 -22.22
N PRO A 81 -23.38 -9.39 -21.78
CA PRO A 81 -23.58 -7.96 -21.64
C PRO A 81 -23.87 -7.36 -23.02
N VAL A 82 -25.09 -6.85 -23.21
CA VAL A 82 -25.42 -5.99 -24.34
C VAL A 82 -24.73 -4.66 -24.10
N VAL A 83 -23.71 -4.37 -24.89
CA VAL A 83 -23.05 -3.06 -24.91
C VAL A 83 -23.95 -2.12 -25.72
N GLU A 84 -24.96 -1.56 -25.07
CA GLU A 84 -25.74 -0.43 -25.60
C GLU A 84 -25.21 0.87 -24.99
N ASP A 85 -24.81 1.81 -25.85
CA ASP A 85 -24.35 3.17 -25.56
C ASP A 85 -25.48 4.05 -24.96
N THR A 86 -25.99 3.66 -23.79
CA THR A 86 -26.78 4.53 -22.92
C THR A 86 -25.94 4.80 -21.68
N PRO A 87 -25.64 6.07 -21.32
CA PRO A 87 -24.84 6.33 -20.15
C PRO A 87 -25.58 5.76 -18.95
N ALA A 88 -24.95 4.80 -18.28
CA ALA A 88 -25.41 4.30 -17.01
C ALA A 88 -25.69 5.52 -16.11
N ALA A 89 -26.90 5.58 -15.53
CA ALA A 89 -27.11 6.43 -14.37
C ALA A 89 -25.95 6.16 -13.41
N PRO A 90 -25.27 7.19 -12.87
CA PRO A 90 -24.03 6.98 -12.14
C PRO A 90 -24.31 5.95 -11.05
N GLU A 91 -23.66 4.79 -11.17
CA GLU A 91 -23.38 3.97 -9.99
C GLU A 91 -22.88 4.97 -8.94
N PRO A 92 -23.38 4.93 -7.69
CA PRO A 92 -22.98 5.91 -6.69
C PRO A 92 -21.46 5.96 -6.73
N GLU A 93 -20.91 7.09 -7.19
CA GLU A 93 -19.47 7.26 -7.39
C GLU A 93 -18.83 6.71 -6.13
N GLN A 94 -18.09 5.60 -6.27
CA GLN A 94 -17.21 5.16 -5.19
C GLN A 94 -16.30 6.36 -4.99
N GLN A 95 -16.58 7.19 -3.98
CA GLN A 95 -15.78 8.36 -3.64
C GLN A 95 -14.34 7.95 -3.82
N ASP A 96 -13.64 8.57 -4.79
CA ASP A 96 -12.31 8.13 -5.24
C ASP A 96 -11.44 7.93 -4.01
N ALA A 97 -11.36 6.67 -3.58
CA ALA A 97 -10.71 6.34 -2.33
C ALA A 97 -9.24 6.68 -2.54
N THR A 98 -8.66 7.46 -1.65
CA THR A 98 -7.24 7.81 -1.67
C THR A 98 -6.44 6.51 -1.62
N ARG A 99 -5.95 6.10 -2.79
CA ARG A 99 -5.08 4.93 -2.96
C ARG A 99 -3.69 5.24 -2.42
N ILE A 100 -3.26 4.46 -1.45
CA ILE A 100 -1.95 4.50 -0.82
C ILE A 100 -1.19 3.27 -1.32
N LEU A 101 -0.21 3.48 -2.19
CA LEU A 101 0.71 2.43 -2.62
C LEU A 101 1.86 2.31 -1.62
N PHE A 102 1.92 1.18 -0.92
CA PHE A 102 2.98 0.87 0.05
C PHE A 102 4.00 -0.07 -0.59
N LEU A 103 5.22 0.42 -0.79
CA LEU A 103 6.32 -0.27 -1.45
C LEU A 103 7.37 -0.64 -0.41
N ALA A 104 7.58 -1.94 -0.20
CA ALA A 104 8.55 -2.46 0.76
C ALA A 104 9.62 -3.31 0.09
N ALA A 105 10.89 -3.04 0.42
CA ALA A 105 12.04 -3.83 0.00
C ALA A 105 12.93 -4.16 1.21
N ASN A 106 13.29 -5.43 1.36
CA ASN A 106 14.12 -5.92 2.46
C ASN A 106 15.23 -6.83 1.90
N PRO A 107 16.19 -6.26 1.15
CA PRO A 107 17.26 -7.04 0.53
C PRO A 107 17.97 -7.97 1.51
N THR A 108 18.34 -9.15 1.02
CA THR A 108 18.93 -10.20 1.87
C THR A 108 20.35 -9.88 2.33
N ASP A 109 21.03 -8.94 1.66
CA ASP A 109 22.36 -8.43 1.97
C ASP A 109 22.33 -7.17 2.86
N SER A 110 21.16 -6.73 3.33
CA SER A 110 20.99 -5.60 4.26
C SER A 110 20.51 -6.02 5.66
N GLY A 111 20.52 -5.09 6.61
CA GLY A 111 20.02 -5.34 7.96
C GLY A 111 18.50 -5.47 7.97
N ARG A 112 17.93 -6.54 8.53
CA ARG A 112 16.47 -6.76 8.46
C ARG A 112 15.65 -5.64 9.14
N LEU A 113 14.69 -5.09 8.38
CA LEU A 113 13.68 -4.15 8.89
C LEU A 113 12.35 -4.85 9.21
N ARG A 114 11.53 -4.23 10.07
CA ARG A 114 10.21 -4.76 10.48
C ARG A 114 9.09 -4.22 9.58
N LEU A 115 9.24 -4.38 8.27
CA LEU A 115 8.32 -3.83 7.25
C LEU A 115 6.90 -4.40 7.37
N ASP A 116 6.75 -5.69 7.69
CA ASP A 116 5.43 -6.31 7.92
C ASP A 116 4.72 -5.71 9.14
N TYR A 117 5.51 -5.37 10.17
CA TYR A 117 4.97 -4.73 11.36
C TYR A 117 4.47 -3.34 11.01
N GLU A 118 5.27 -2.55 10.28
CA GLU A 118 4.87 -1.23 9.82
C GLU A 118 3.57 -1.28 9.00
N LEU A 119 3.51 -2.14 7.98
CA LEU A 119 2.32 -2.30 7.14
C LEU A 119 1.08 -2.66 7.97
N ARG A 120 1.22 -3.55 8.95
CA ARG A 120 0.12 -3.94 9.85
C ARG A 120 -0.35 -2.76 10.70
N GLU A 121 0.56 -1.98 11.28
CA GLU A 121 0.19 -0.84 12.11
C GLU A 121 -0.54 0.24 11.29
N ILE A 122 -0.07 0.52 10.07
CA ILE A 122 -0.74 1.44 9.14
C ILE A 122 -2.15 0.93 8.81
N ARG A 123 -2.27 -0.36 8.46
CA ARG A 123 -3.56 -0.98 8.12
C ARG A 123 -4.55 -0.89 9.28
N GLU A 124 -4.13 -1.21 10.49
CA GLU A 124 -4.99 -1.14 11.67
C GLU A 124 -5.32 0.31 12.07
N GLY A 125 -4.41 1.25 11.86
CA GLY A 125 -4.66 2.69 12.01
C GLY A 125 -5.79 3.16 11.08
N LEU A 126 -5.63 2.92 9.77
CA LEU A 126 -6.63 3.28 8.77
C LEU A 126 -7.98 2.59 9.00
N ARG A 127 -7.98 1.28 9.36
CA ARG A 127 -9.21 0.51 9.61
C ARG A 127 -10.02 1.06 10.79
N ARG A 128 -9.36 1.56 11.83
CA ARG A 128 -10.01 2.14 13.02
C ARG A 128 -10.43 3.60 12.83
N ALA A 129 -9.95 4.24 11.77
CA ALA A 129 -10.14 5.66 11.57
C ALA A 129 -11.58 6.02 11.18
N HIS A 130 -11.97 7.26 11.48
CA HIS A 130 -13.32 7.77 11.22
C HIS A 130 -13.67 7.74 9.72
N PHE A 131 -12.70 8.04 8.86
CA PHE A 131 -12.87 8.07 7.41
C PHE A 131 -12.21 6.88 6.70
N ARG A 132 -12.22 5.69 7.33
CA ARG A 132 -11.58 4.48 6.80
C ARG A 132 -11.97 4.13 5.36
N ASP A 133 -13.24 4.37 4.99
CA ASP A 133 -13.78 4.00 3.68
C ASP A 133 -13.27 4.92 2.55
N ARG A 134 -12.53 5.99 2.89
CA ARG A 134 -11.86 6.90 1.93
C ARG A 134 -10.44 6.47 1.56
N PHE A 135 -9.91 5.37 2.12
CA PHE A 135 -8.54 4.96 1.88
C PHE A 135 -8.44 3.52 1.41
N SER A 136 -7.60 3.27 0.42
CA SER A 136 -7.22 1.92 -0.01
C SER A 136 -5.71 1.75 0.15
N LEU A 137 -5.27 0.82 1.00
CA LEU A 137 -3.86 0.53 1.23
C LEU A 137 -3.43 -0.69 0.42
N ILE A 138 -2.52 -0.48 -0.54
CA ILE A 138 -2.13 -1.46 -1.55
C ILE A 138 -0.65 -1.81 -1.33
N PRO A 139 -0.35 -2.97 -0.70
CA PRO A 139 1.02 -3.36 -0.40
C PRO A 139 1.69 -4.10 -1.56
N TYR A 140 2.93 -3.72 -1.86
CA TYR A 140 3.88 -4.49 -2.64
C TYR A 140 5.11 -4.77 -1.78
N GLN A 141 5.55 -6.02 -1.77
CA GLN A 141 6.71 -6.49 -0.99
C GLN A 141 7.77 -7.05 -1.94
N ALA A 142 9.01 -7.12 -1.47
CA ALA A 142 10.15 -7.52 -2.29
C ALA A 142 10.27 -6.68 -3.57
N VAL A 143 9.99 -5.37 -3.44
CA VAL A 143 9.85 -4.46 -4.57
C VAL A 143 11.17 -4.35 -5.32
N GLN A 144 11.11 -4.55 -6.63
CA GLN A 144 12.22 -4.34 -7.56
C GLN A 144 11.98 -3.08 -8.38
N PRO A 145 13.02 -2.50 -9.03
CA PRO A 145 12.85 -1.30 -9.85
C PRO A 145 11.77 -1.40 -10.92
N ARG A 146 11.60 -2.59 -11.54
CA ARG A 146 10.55 -2.84 -12.55
C ARG A 146 9.13 -2.78 -12.00
N ASP A 147 8.97 -3.03 -10.69
CA ASP A 147 7.65 -3.06 -10.06
C ASP A 147 7.15 -1.64 -9.78
N LEU A 148 8.04 -0.64 -9.73
CA LEU A 148 7.69 0.76 -9.50
C LEU A 148 6.77 1.30 -10.59
N SER A 149 7.19 1.24 -11.85
CA SER A 149 6.39 1.77 -12.97
C SER A 149 5.09 0.98 -13.13
N ARG A 150 5.16 -0.34 -12.97
CA ARG A 150 3.99 -1.21 -13.05
C ARG A 150 2.96 -0.88 -11.96
N ALA A 151 3.37 -0.80 -10.70
CA ALA A 151 2.46 -0.48 -9.61
C ALA A 151 1.85 0.93 -9.75
N MET A 152 2.63 1.89 -10.26
CA MET A 152 2.12 3.25 -10.53
C MET A 152 1.04 3.26 -11.63
N LEU A 153 1.22 2.45 -12.70
CA LEU A 153 0.24 2.29 -13.78
C LEU A 153 -1.00 1.52 -13.33
N ASP A 154 -0.80 0.36 -12.70
CA ASP A 154 -1.86 -0.58 -12.35
C ASP A 154 -2.77 -0.03 -11.24
N GLU A 155 -2.19 0.70 -10.27
CA GLU A 155 -2.91 1.12 -9.07
C GLU A 155 -3.34 2.59 -9.07
N SER A 156 -2.77 3.40 -9.97
CA SER A 156 -3.00 4.86 -10.02
C SER A 156 -3.03 5.53 -8.62
N PRO A 157 -1.93 5.46 -7.84
CA PRO A 157 -1.93 5.90 -6.46
C PRO A 157 -1.94 7.42 -6.30
N HIS A 158 -2.51 7.88 -5.19
CA HIS A 158 -2.49 9.29 -4.77
C HIS A 158 -1.39 9.56 -3.74
N ILE A 159 -1.02 8.54 -2.96
CA ILE A 159 0.06 8.56 -1.98
C ILE A 159 0.97 7.37 -2.25
N VAL A 160 2.28 7.59 -2.30
CA VAL A 160 3.27 6.51 -2.40
C VAL A 160 4.13 6.50 -1.15
N HIS A 161 4.25 5.33 -0.52
CA HIS A 161 5.06 5.13 0.67
C HIS A 161 6.16 4.12 0.37
N PHE A 162 7.41 4.54 0.45
CA PHE A 162 8.56 3.65 0.42
C PHE A 162 9.01 3.35 1.83
N SER A 163 9.07 2.06 2.18
CA SER A 163 9.68 1.59 3.42
C SER A 163 10.79 0.61 3.11
N GLY A 164 12.00 0.90 3.60
CA GLY A 164 13.17 0.11 3.28
C GLY A 164 14.46 0.83 3.63
N HIS A 165 15.55 0.40 3.01
CA HIS A 165 16.85 1.01 3.22
C HIS A 165 17.08 2.19 2.29
N GLY A 166 17.90 3.12 2.76
CA GLY A 166 18.48 4.17 1.92
C GLY A 166 19.96 4.29 2.23
N PHE A 167 20.72 4.70 1.23
CA PHE A 167 22.18 4.76 1.31
C PHE A 167 22.67 6.16 0.93
N ARG A 168 23.76 6.58 1.58
CA ARG A 168 24.51 7.78 1.23
C ARG A 168 26.00 7.43 1.23
N GLU A 169 26.61 7.45 0.05
CA GLU A 169 28.05 7.44 -0.11
C GLU A 169 28.57 8.87 -0.26
N LEU A 170 29.63 9.20 0.48
CA LEU A 170 30.50 10.31 0.12
C LEU A 170 31.30 9.84 -1.09
N LEU A 171 31.22 10.56 -2.22
CA LEU A 171 32.23 10.35 -3.25
C LEU A 171 33.54 10.89 -2.69
N ASP A 172 34.55 10.03 -2.57
CA ASP A 172 35.92 10.48 -2.40
C ASP A 172 36.27 11.30 -3.64
N ASP A 173 36.76 12.52 -3.42
CA ASP A 173 37.34 13.36 -4.47
C ASP A 173 38.45 12.53 -5.14
N GLU A 174 38.24 12.07 -6.38
CA GLU A 174 39.28 11.37 -7.13
C GLU A 174 40.41 12.37 -7.41
N SER A 175 41.32 12.47 -6.45
CA SER A 175 42.62 13.09 -6.58
C SER A 175 43.52 12.20 -7.44
N ASP A 176 43.19 12.10 -8.72
CA ASP A 176 44.17 11.69 -9.73
C ASP A 176 45.09 12.89 -10.01
N GLY A 177 46.38 12.67 -9.73
CA GLY A 177 47.38 13.72 -9.69
C GLY A 177 47.75 14.30 -11.05
N ASP A 178 47.82 15.62 -11.10
CA ASP A 178 49.04 16.33 -11.50
C ASP A 178 48.97 17.74 -10.89
N GLY A 179 49.98 18.07 -10.10
CA GLY A 179 50.04 19.33 -9.38
C GLY A 179 50.36 20.49 -10.29
N THR A 180 49.42 21.02 -11.07
CA THR A 180 49.41 22.44 -11.44
C THR A 180 48.04 22.88 -11.99
N ARG A 181 47.30 23.65 -11.19
CA ARG A 181 46.77 24.99 -11.50
C ARG A 181 45.61 25.33 -10.57
N SER A 182 45.84 26.34 -9.75
CA SER A 182 44.80 27.11 -9.10
C SER A 182 43.87 27.69 -10.17
N LEU A 183 42.65 27.20 -10.21
CA LEU A 183 41.49 27.91 -10.73
C LEU A 183 40.43 27.84 -9.63
N GLU A 184 39.90 29.01 -9.30
CA GLU A 184 39.01 29.27 -8.19
C GLU A 184 37.82 28.30 -8.21
N TRP A 185 37.72 27.45 -7.18
CA TRP A 185 36.58 26.56 -6.96
C TRP A 185 35.46 27.40 -6.37
N ASP A 186 34.39 27.63 -7.14
CA ASP A 186 33.17 28.28 -6.66
C ASP A 186 32.66 27.57 -5.39
N ALA A 187 32.54 28.33 -4.31
CA ALA A 187 32.33 27.82 -2.95
C ALA A 187 30.93 27.25 -2.66
N ASP A 188 30.09 26.99 -3.68
CA ASP A 188 28.66 26.67 -3.52
C ASP A 188 28.20 25.39 -4.22
N VAL A 189 29.10 24.48 -4.62
CA VAL A 189 28.70 23.14 -5.09
C VAL A 189 28.98 22.12 -3.99
N PRO A 190 27.95 21.61 -3.28
CA PRO A 190 28.15 20.55 -2.30
C PRO A 190 28.67 19.31 -3.00
N ALA A 191 29.66 18.64 -2.40
CA ALA A 191 30.23 17.38 -2.85
C ALA A 191 29.15 16.45 -3.42
N ALA A 192 29.36 15.91 -4.63
CA ALA A 192 28.40 15.01 -5.26
C ALA A 192 28.22 13.76 -4.38
N TYR A 193 27.06 13.61 -3.76
CA TYR A 193 26.72 12.41 -2.99
C TYR A 193 26.04 11.40 -3.92
N LYS A 194 26.51 10.15 -3.92
CA LYS A 194 25.80 9.05 -4.59
C LYS A 194 24.90 8.38 -3.56
N GLY A 195 23.60 8.68 -3.62
CA GLY A 195 22.59 8.15 -2.70
C GLY A 195 21.36 7.61 -3.43
N GLY A 196 20.69 6.64 -2.83
CA GLY A 196 19.53 5.99 -3.45
C GLY A 196 18.63 5.28 -2.47
N ILE A 197 17.41 4.97 -2.93
CA ILE A 197 16.51 4.04 -2.25
C ILE A 197 16.93 2.62 -2.64
N ALA A 198 17.14 1.76 -1.65
CA ALA A 198 17.48 0.36 -1.88
C ALA A 198 16.20 -0.45 -2.14
N LEU A 199 16.19 -1.09 -3.30
CA LEU A 199 15.18 -2.06 -3.74
C LEU A 199 15.84 -3.44 -3.90
N GLU A 200 15.04 -4.44 -4.26
CA GLU A 200 15.56 -5.77 -4.56
C GLU A 200 15.86 -5.95 -6.05
N ASP A 201 16.90 -6.72 -6.36
CA ASP A 201 17.11 -7.26 -7.70
C ASP A 201 16.45 -8.63 -7.88
N ALA A 202 16.66 -9.27 -9.03
CA ALA A 202 16.11 -10.59 -9.33
C ALA A 202 16.63 -11.71 -8.40
N THR A 203 17.70 -11.46 -7.66
CA THR A 203 18.32 -12.37 -6.69
C THR A 203 17.97 -12.03 -5.24
N GLY A 204 17.20 -10.97 -5.00
CA GLY A 204 16.85 -10.49 -3.65
C GLY A 204 17.97 -9.70 -2.97
N ASN A 205 18.98 -9.24 -3.72
CA ASN A 205 20.06 -8.39 -3.22
C ASN A 205 19.75 -6.91 -3.44
N THR A 206 20.56 -6.04 -2.83
CA THR A 206 20.35 -4.60 -2.86
C THR A 206 20.59 -4.05 -4.27
N ARG A 207 19.58 -3.35 -4.81
CA ARG A 207 19.66 -2.52 -6.00
C ARG A 207 19.28 -1.09 -5.65
N LEU A 208 20.25 -0.19 -5.69
CA LEU A 208 19.99 1.24 -5.49
C LEU A 208 19.29 1.86 -6.71
N VAL A 209 18.26 2.65 -6.43
CA VAL A 209 17.60 3.54 -7.40
C VAL A 209 17.98 4.98 -7.07
N GLU A 210 18.55 5.66 -8.04
CA GLU A 210 19.03 7.03 -7.92
C GLU A 210 17.88 8.05 -7.88
N ALA A 211 18.16 9.22 -7.29
CA ALA A 211 17.19 10.31 -7.17
C ALA A 211 16.65 10.77 -8.53
N THR A 212 17.50 10.84 -9.56
CA THR A 212 17.12 11.24 -10.92
C THR A 212 16.12 10.26 -11.56
N ALA A 213 16.30 8.96 -11.32
CA ALA A 213 15.38 7.93 -11.81
C ALA A 213 14.02 8.01 -11.13
N LEU A 214 14.00 8.22 -9.80
CA LEU A 214 12.76 8.42 -9.05
C LEU A 214 12.04 9.71 -9.48
N ALA A 215 12.76 10.83 -9.62
CA ALA A 215 12.20 12.08 -10.11
C ALA A 215 11.59 11.92 -11.51
N GLY A 216 12.32 11.26 -12.43
CA GLY A 216 11.81 10.95 -13.77
C GLY A 216 10.55 10.08 -13.74
N LEU A 217 10.49 9.08 -12.85
CA LEU A 217 9.27 8.28 -12.65
C LEU A 217 8.11 9.17 -12.19
N PHE A 218 8.27 9.95 -11.12
CA PHE A 218 7.20 10.80 -10.60
C PHE A 218 6.77 11.92 -11.57
N GLY A 219 7.69 12.41 -12.41
CA GLY A 219 7.36 13.35 -13.48
C GLY A 219 6.40 12.78 -14.53
N LEU A 220 6.39 11.46 -14.76
CA LEU A 220 5.40 10.81 -15.64
C LEU A 220 3.99 10.75 -15.04
N PHE A 221 3.87 10.93 -13.72
CA PHE A 221 2.60 10.86 -12.97
C PHE A 221 2.28 12.18 -12.25
N GLU A 222 2.78 13.30 -12.79
CA GLU A 222 2.49 14.64 -12.25
C GLU A 222 0.98 14.92 -12.28
N GLY A 223 0.45 15.46 -11.18
CA GLY A 223 -0.98 15.68 -10.98
C GLY A 223 -1.76 14.46 -10.45
N GLN A 224 -1.18 13.25 -10.50
CA GLN A 224 -1.77 12.06 -9.90
C GLN A 224 -1.33 11.86 -8.45
N VAL A 225 -0.01 11.89 -8.19
CA VAL A 225 0.53 11.70 -6.85
C VAL A 225 0.55 13.02 -6.10
N SER A 226 -0.13 13.05 -4.95
CA SER A 226 -0.22 14.21 -4.07
C SER A 226 0.83 14.19 -2.95
N CYS A 227 1.28 13.00 -2.53
CA CYS A 227 2.27 12.86 -1.47
C CYS A 227 3.16 11.63 -1.67
N VAL A 228 4.47 11.80 -1.44
CA VAL A 228 5.43 10.71 -1.37
C VAL A 228 6.07 10.68 0.02
N VAL A 229 6.11 9.50 0.65
CA VAL A 229 6.78 9.28 1.93
C VAL A 229 7.97 8.35 1.68
N LEU A 230 9.19 8.85 1.88
CA LEU A 230 10.43 8.10 1.73
C LEU A 230 10.95 7.70 3.12
N ASN A 231 10.37 6.66 3.71
CA ASN A 231 10.76 6.12 5.01
C ASN A 231 12.01 5.23 4.90
N ALA A 232 13.10 5.84 4.45
CA ALA A 232 14.39 5.22 4.21
C ALA A 232 15.51 6.18 4.63
N CYS A 233 16.64 5.64 5.09
CA CYS A 233 17.76 6.46 5.58
C CYS A 233 18.30 7.41 4.49
N TYR A 234 18.60 8.66 4.86
CA TYR A 234 19.20 9.66 3.97
C TYR A 234 18.40 9.96 2.69
N SER A 235 17.07 9.82 2.75
CA SER A 235 16.18 9.98 1.60
C SER A 235 15.86 11.44 1.22
N GLU A 236 16.44 12.42 1.92
CA GLU A 236 16.22 13.85 1.67
C GLU A 236 16.60 14.28 0.25
N VAL A 237 17.72 13.79 -0.29
CA VAL A 237 18.17 14.14 -1.65
C VAL A 237 17.16 13.67 -2.71
N GLN A 238 16.60 12.48 -2.52
CA GLN A 238 15.52 11.96 -3.37
C GLN A 238 14.24 12.77 -3.17
N ALA A 239 13.96 13.19 -1.94
CA ALA A 239 12.81 14.02 -1.64
C ALA A 239 12.84 15.36 -2.39
N ASP A 240 13.99 16.04 -2.40
CA ASP A 240 14.19 17.28 -3.15
C ASP A 240 14.00 17.07 -4.66
N ALA A 241 14.51 15.98 -5.22
CA ALA A 241 14.35 15.67 -6.64
C ALA A 241 12.89 15.39 -7.02
N ILE A 242 12.15 14.66 -6.17
CA ILE A 242 10.73 14.32 -6.39
C ILE A 242 9.82 15.54 -6.19
N LEU A 243 10.21 16.50 -5.34
CA LEU A 243 9.46 17.73 -5.05
C LEU A 243 9.14 18.54 -6.30
N GLN A 244 9.95 18.41 -7.36
CA GLN A 244 9.72 19.06 -8.65
C GLN A 244 8.39 18.61 -9.30
N HIS A 245 7.87 17.43 -8.96
CA HIS A 245 6.70 16.83 -9.59
C HIS A 245 5.55 16.52 -8.61
N VAL A 246 5.85 16.41 -7.31
CA VAL A 246 4.87 16.03 -6.28
C VAL A 246 4.66 17.16 -5.27
N PRO A 247 3.41 17.54 -4.94
CA PRO A 247 3.11 18.64 -4.02
C PRO A 247 3.73 18.50 -2.62
N TYR A 248 3.76 17.29 -2.07
CA TYR A 248 4.31 17.00 -0.75
C TYR A 248 5.27 15.81 -0.79
N VAL A 249 6.48 15.98 -0.28
CA VAL A 249 7.44 14.87 -0.16
C VAL A 249 8.02 14.84 1.24
N ILE A 250 7.99 13.67 1.87
CA ILE A 250 8.58 13.46 3.20
C ILE A 250 9.84 12.62 3.01
N GLY A 251 10.98 13.17 3.41
CA GLY A 251 12.28 12.48 3.41
C GLY A 251 12.89 12.40 4.81
N MET A 252 13.95 11.62 4.94
CA MET A 252 14.74 11.47 6.17
C MET A 252 16.10 12.11 5.97
N THR A 253 16.45 13.06 6.85
CA THR A 253 17.73 13.80 6.76
C THR A 253 18.94 12.94 7.13
N THR A 254 18.72 11.82 7.83
CA THR A 254 19.76 10.90 8.29
C THR A 254 19.19 9.49 8.48
N ALA A 255 20.00 8.58 9.03
CA ALA A 255 19.54 7.26 9.44
C ALA A 255 18.47 7.34 10.54
N ILE A 256 17.31 6.75 10.28
CA ILE A 256 16.18 6.70 11.20
C ILE A 256 16.12 5.33 11.90
N PRO A 257 15.98 5.26 13.24
CA PRO A 257 15.75 3.99 13.91
C PRO A 257 14.44 3.34 13.46
N ASP A 258 14.44 2.03 13.25
CA ASP A 258 13.28 1.28 12.73
C ASP A 258 12.01 1.46 13.60
N LYS A 259 12.14 1.54 14.93
CA LYS A 259 11.00 1.89 15.82
C LYS A 259 10.45 3.30 15.56
N THR A 260 11.33 4.27 15.31
CA THR A 260 10.98 5.65 15.01
C THR A 260 10.29 5.77 13.65
N ALA A 261 10.80 5.06 12.64
CA ALA A 261 10.20 4.97 11.31
C ALA A 261 8.77 4.43 11.36
N ILE A 262 8.54 3.34 12.10
CA ILE A 262 7.21 2.76 12.31
C ILE A 262 6.29 3.74 13.04
N ALA A 263 6.74 4.31 14.17
CA ALA A 263 5.94 5.25 14.95
C ALA A 263 5.54 6.50 14.14
N PHE A 264 6.46 6.99 13.30
CA PHE A 264 6.18 8.06 12.35
C PHE A 264 5.07 7.66 11.38
N ALA A 265 5.22 6.54 10.67
CA ALA A 265 4.26 6.11 9.66
C ALA A 265 2.87 5.88 10.29
N THR A 266 2.79 5.21 11.44
CA THR A 266 1.51 5.00 12.14
C THR A 266 0.85 6.33 12.51
N GLY A 267 1.59 7.27 13.11
CA GLY A 267 1.04 8.58 13.46
C GLY A 267 0.58 9.40 12.25
N PHE A 268 1.29 9.28 11.13
CA PHE A 268 0.95 9.96 9.88
C PHE A 268 -0.37 9.44 9.31
N TYR A 269 -0.51 8.12 9.15
CA TYR A 269 -1.73 7.54 8.59
C TYR A 269 -2.92 7.57 9.56
N ASP A 270 -2.70 7.53 10.87
CA ASP A 270 -3.77 7.79 11.86
C ASP A 270 -4.38 9.19 11.66
N ALA A 271 -3.55 10.21 11.44
CA ALA A 271 -4.01 11.57 11.19
C ALA A 271 -4.77 11.70 9.86
N LEU A 272 -4.25 11.08 8.78
CA LEU A 272 -4.92 11.09 7.48
C LEU A 272 -6.27 10.37 7.54
N GLY A 273 -6.31 9.19 8.18
CA GLY A 273 -7.55 8.46 8.43
C GLY A 273 -8.57 9.25 9.26
N ALA A 274 -8.10 10.15 10.12
CA ALA A 274 -8.93 11.10 10.88
C ALA A 274 -9.35 12.34 10.06
N GLY A 275 -9.03 12.39 8.77
CA GLY A 275 -9.44 13.45 7.84
C GLY A 275 -8.57 14.71 7.91
N ARG A 276 -7.35 14.61 8.46
CA ARG A 276 -6.39 15.72 8.51
C ARG A 276 -5.57 15.80 7.22
N ASP A 277 -5.03 16.98 6.94
CA ASP A 277 -4.19 17.22 5.77
C ASP A 277 -2.74 16.72 5.98
N ILE A 278 -1.95 16.69 4.90
CA ILE A 278 -0.56 16.22 4.93
C ILE A 278 0.30 16.99 5.96
N PRO A 279 0.28 18.34 6.01
CA PRO A 279 1.08 19.08 6.99
C PRO A 279 0.71 18.76 8.44
N PHE A 280 -0.58 18.64 8.76
CA PHE A 280 -0.98 18.24 10.10
C PHE A 280 -0.57 16.80 10.41
N ALA A 281 -0.79 15.87 9.48
CA ALA A 281 -0.43 14.47 9.64
C ALA A 281 1.07 14.29 9.91
N PHE A 282 1.91 15.03 9.19
CA PHE A 282 3.35 15.08 9.43
C PHE A 282 3.70 15.56 10.86
N ASN A 283 3.07 16.65 11.30
CA ASN A 283 3.34 17.19 12.64
C ASN A 283 2.85 16.26 13.76
N LEU A 284 1.69 15.61 13.59
CA LEU A 284 1.20 14.63 14.54
C LEU A 284 2.12 13.40 14.62
N ALA A 285 2.61 12.93 13.47
CA ALA A 285 3.57 11.83 13.40
C ALA A 285 4.87 12.14 14.17
N ARG A 286 5.44 13.35 13.98
CA ARG A 286 6.60 13.80 14.75
C ARG A 286 6.31 13.92 16.24
N ASN A 287 5.14 14.44 16.60
CA ASN A 287 4.72 14.53 17.99
C ASN A 287 4.55 13.15 18.63
N ARG A 288 4.02 12.16 17.91
CA ARG A 288 3.89 10.78 18.39
C ARG A 288 5.24 10.17 18.76
N ILE A 289 6.27 10.35 17.93
CA ILE A 289 7.64 9.90 18.25
C ILE A 289 8.07 10.45 19.62
N GLN A 290 7.80 11.74 19.88
CA GLN A 290 8.14 12.38 21.15
C GLN A 290 7.29 11.84 22.32
N LEU A 291 5.99 11.65 22.12
CA LEU A 291 5.07 11.11 23.13
C LEU A 291 5.43 9.68 23.53
N GLU A 292 5.94 8.88 22.60
CA GLU A 292 6.43 7.52 22.85
C GLU A 292 7.85 7.48 23.41
N GLY A 293 8.49 8.64 23.60
CA GLY A 293 9.87 8.75 24.13
C GLY A 293 10.93 8.20 23.17
N LEU A 294 10.63 8.13 21.88
CA LEU A 294 11.54 7.63 20.85
C LEU A 294 12.49 8.74 20.37
N PRO A 295 13.75 8.42 20.06
CA PRO A 295 14.68 9.40 19.49
C PRO A 295 14.32 9.69 18.01
N GLY A 296 14.84 10.80 17.49
CA GLY A 296 14.81 11.07 16.05
C GLY A 296 13.55 11.76 15.53
N ALA A 297 12.74 12.41 16.38
CA ALA A 297 11.57 13.16 15.94
C ALA A 297 11.86 14.32 14.97
N ALA A 298 13.13 14.76 14.87
CA ALA A 298 13.57 15.79 13.92
C ALA A 298 14.12 15.21 12.59
N ILE A 299 14.21 13.88 12.46
CA ILE A 299 14.74 13.23 11.25
C ILE A 299 13.78 13.35 10.06
N PRO A 300 12.46 13.11 10.21
CA PRO A 300 11.53 13.32 9.10
C PRO A 300 11.43 14.81 8.75
N ARG A 301 11.55 15.13 7.46
CA ARG A 301 11.39 16.47 6.90
C ARG A 301 10.29 16.46 5.86
N LEU A 302 9.32 17.37 5.99
CA LEU A 302 8.29 17.62 4.99
C LEU A 302 8.78 18.73 4.06
N LEU A 303 8.83 18.42 2.77
CA LEU A 303 9.03 19.35 1.68
C LEU A 303 7.68 19.62 1.00
N LYS A 304 7.44 20.87 0.62
CA LYS A 304 6.23 21.31 -0.06
C LYS A 304 6.60 22.08 -1.32
N LYS A 305 6.04 21.69 -2.47
CA LYS A 305 6.20 22.44 -3.73
C LYS A 305 5.50 23.79 -3.56
N GLU A 306 6.23 24.88 -3.82
CA GLU A 306 5.62 26.20 -3.85
C GLU A 306 4.65 26.29 -5.03
N ALA A 307 3.52 26.97 -4.81
CA ALA A 307 2.44 27.09 -5.78
C ALA A 307 2.74 28.14 -6.84
#